data_AF-A0A9P6QFR6-F1
#
_entry.id   AF-A0A9P6QFR6-F1
#
_cell.length_a   1.000
_cell.length_b   1.000
_cell.length_c   1.000
_cell.angle_alpha   90.00
_cell.angle_beta   90.00
_cell.angle_gamma   90.00
#
_symmetry.space_group_name_H-M   'P 1'
#
loop_
_entity.id
_entity.type
_entity.pdbx_description
1 polymer ?
#
loop_
_entity_poly.entity_id
_entity_poly.type
_entity_poly.pdbx_seq_one_letter_code
_entity_poly.pdbx_strand_id
1 'polypeptide(L)'
;MIFSIYIINKAGGLVYNKDYSEGLNKLTSNEYLVLAGTFHGVHAITAKISPVPGSSGIEMMETETFRIHCFQTLTGTKFLLVTDPQQPGVEQIMRRIYECYADYCVKNPFQNPEMPIRSEQFDVHLLKLVKSVGGLVMNSTTPTASTPVNAGYTVNEPPSLPNIATSGQFEIGPV
;
A
#
# COMPACT_ATOMS: atom_id res chain seq x y z
N MET A 1 2.24 9.55 -15.70
CA MET A 1 1.06 9.28 -14.86
C MET A 1 1.48 9.06 -13.41
N ILE A 2 0.63 9.34 -12.42
CA ILE A 2 0.83 8.95 -11.01
C ILE A 2 0.10 7.63 -10.77
N PHE A 3 0.80 6.63 -10.22
CA PHE A 3 0.26 5.31 -9.94
C PHE A 3 -0.22 5.19 -8.50
N SER A 4 0.63 5.51 -7.53
CA SER A 4 0.30 5.42 -6.10
C SER A 4 1.17 6.34 -5.24
N ILE A 5 0.71 6.58 -4.01
CA ILE A 5 1.40 7.37 -2.99
C ILE A 5 1.47 6.55 -1.71
N TYR A 6 2.66 6.50 -1.10
CA TYR A 6 2.87 5.91 0.22
C TYR A 6 3.56 6.90 1.17
N ILE A 7 3.18 6.87 2.44
CA ILE A 7 3.86 7.64 3.49
C ILE A 7 4.36 6.67 4.54
N ILE A 8 5.67 6.71 4.77
CA ILE A 8 6.37 5.90 5.74
C ILE A 8 6.85 6.82 6.86
N ASN A 9 6.55 6.47 8.09
CA ASN A 9 6.95 7.25 9.26
C ASN A 9 8.47 7.12 9.55
N LYS A 10 8.94 7.79 10.61
CA LYS A 10 10.37 7.79 10.94
C LYS A 10 10.84 6.40 11.33
N ALA A 11 9.98 5.60 11.98
CA ALA A 11 10.28 4.23 12.40
C ALA A 11 10.21 3.18 11.28
N GLY A 12 9.86 3.57 10.05
CA GLY A 12 9.72 2.63 8.92
C GLY A 12 8.35 1.96 8.80
N GLY A 13 7.38 2.38 9.62
CA GLY A 13 5.99 1.95 9.53
C GLY A 13 5.23 2.69 8.43
N LEU A 14 4.39 1.97 7.70
CA LEU A 14 3.46 2.58 6.75
C LEU A 14 2.33 3.29 7.53
N VAL A 15 2.16 4.58 7.26
CA VAL A 15 1.07 5.38 7.86
C VAL A 15 0.02 5.79 6.86
N TYR A 16 0.30 5.68 5.55
CA TYR A 16 -0.66 5.97 4.49
C TYR A 16 -0.32 5.23 3.20
N ASN A 17 -1.32 4.72 2.51
CA ASN A 17 -1.21 4.21 1.16
C ASN A 17 -2.45 4.56 0.33
N LYS A 18 -2.23 4.95 -0.93
CA LYS A 18 -3.33 5.21 -1.88
C LYS A 18 -2.90 4.89 -3.30
N ASP A 19 -3.72 4.09 -3.96
CA ASP A 19 -3.57 3.71 -5.37
C ASP A 19 -4.57 4.50 -6.23
N TYR A 20 -4.10 5.06 -7.35
CA TYR A 20 -4.90 5.89 -8.25
C TYR A 20 -5.15 5.24 -9.62
N SER A 21 -4.37 4.23 -10.00
CA SER A 21 -4.52 3.52 -11.28
C SER A 21 -5.27 2.19 -11.11
N GLU A 22 -6.22 1.91 -12.00
CA GLU A 22 -7.06 0.69 -11.97
C GLU A 22 -6.32 -0.58 -12.41
N GLY A 23 -5.11 -0.46 -12.98
CA GLY A 23 -4.30 -1.60 -13.45
C GLY A 23 -3.25 -2.11 -12.46
N LEU A 24 -3.20 -1.57 -11.23
CA LEU A 24 -2.24 -2.01 -10.23
C LEU A 24 -2.74 -3.27 -9.51
N ASN A 25 -1.86 -4.25 -9.37
CA ASN A 25 -2.10 -5.38 -8.47
C ASN A 25 -2.17 -4.85 -7.04
N LYS A 26 -3.36 -4.88 -6.45
CA LYS A 26 -3.56 -4.43 -5.07
C LYS A 26 -2.86 -5.39 -4.12
N LEU A 27 -1.92 -4.85 -3.36
CA LEU A 27 -1.30 -5.57 -2.27
C LEU A 27 -2.27 -5.68 -1.09
N THR A 28 -2.14 -6.75 -0.32
CA THR A 28 -2.78 -6.88 0.99
C THR A 28 -2.19 -5.87 1.97
N SER A 29 -2.91 -5.57 3.05
CA SER A 29 -2.42 -4.65 4.09
C SER A 29 -1.06 -5.07 4.66
N ASN A 30 -0.83 -6.38 4.84
CA ASN A 30 0.44 -6.89 5.36
C ASN A 30 1.59 -6.73 4.37
N GLU A 31 1.33 -6.94 3.07
CA GLU A 31 2.35 -6.73 2.04
C GLU A 31 2.75 -5.26 1.92
N TYR A 32 1.80 -4.34 2.06
CA TYR A 32 2.10 -2.91 2.15
C TYR A 32 2.96 -2.56 3.38
N LEU A 33 2.71 -3.19 4.54
CA LEU A 33 3.56 -3.03 5.73
C LEU A 33 4.98 -3.56 5.49
N VAL A 34 5.10 -4.73 4.87
CA VAL A 34 6.41 -5.32 4.50
C VAL A 34 7.14 -4.41 3.52
N LEU A 35 6.46 -3.93 2.47
CA LEU A 35 7.02 -3.00 1.49
C LEU A 35 7.62 -1.76 2.17
N ALA A 36 6.89 -1.15 3.09
CA ALA A 36 7.36 0.03 3.81
C ALA A 36 8.60 -0.25 4.67
N GLY A 37 8.58 -1.35 5.44
CA GLY A 37 9.71 -1.75 6.27
C GLY A 37 10.94 -2.10 5.44
N THR A 38 10.76 -2.83 4.34
CA THR A 38 11.83 -3.17 3.40
C THR A 38 12.42 -1.91 2.78
N PHE A 39 11.58 -1.02 2.24
CA PHE A 39 12.06 0.24 1.66
C PHE A 39 12.84 1.05 2.70
N HIS A 40 12.32 1.15 3.93
CA HIS A 40 12.99 1.86 5.01
C HIS A 40 14.37 1.28 5.34
N GLY A 41 14.48 -0.06 5.39
CA GLY A 41 15.74 -0.76 5.61
C GLY A 41 16.74 -0.51 4.48
N VAL A 42 16.33 -0.68 3.22
CA VAL A 42 17.19 -0.43 2.04
C VAL A 42 17.63 1.04 2.03
N HIS A 43 16.73 1.99 2.32
CA HIS A 43 17.05 3.42 2.39
C HIS A 43 18.18 3.71 3.38
N ALA A 44 18.13 3.10 4.56
CA ALA A 44 19.16 3.25 5.58
C ALA A 44 20.49 2.57 5.18
N ILE A 45 20.43 1.44 4.47
CA ILE A 45 21.63 0.76 3.96
C ILE A 45 22.29 1.60 2.87
N THR A 46 21.52 2.12 1.91
CA THR A 46 22.02 2.97 0.81
C THR A 46 22.77 4.19 1.33
N ALA A 47 22.29 4.82 2.41
CA ALA A 47 22.98 5.94 3.04
C ALA A 47 24.36 5.55 3.59
N LYS A 48 24.53 4.31 4.08
CA LYS A 48 25.78 3.81 4.66
C LYS A 48 26.79 3.31 3.63
N ILE A 49 26.32 2.76 2.52
CA ILE A 49 27.20 2.22 1.46
C ILE A 49 27.63 3.30 0.46
N SER A 50 27.10 4.52 0.59
CA SER A 50 27.47 5.63 -0.28
C SER A 50 28.97 5.89 -0.22
N PRO A 51 29.68 5.89 -1.36
CA PRO A 51 31.11 6.22 -1.40
C PRO A 51 31.37 7.71 -1.15
N VAL A 52 30.33 8.55 -1.24
CA VAL A 52 30.41 10.00 -1.04
C VAL A 52 29.76 10.37 0.30
N PRO A 53 30.42 11.20 1.13
CA PRO A 53 29.83 11.72 2.36
C PRO A 53 28.55 12.53 2.09
N GLY A 54 27.59 12.48 3.02
CA GLY A 54 26.37 13.29 2.95
C GLY A 54 25.21 12.65 2.17
N SER A 55 25.29 11.37 1.83
CA SER A 55 24.14 10.64 1.26
C SER A 55 22.99 10.54 2.26
N SER A 56 21.79 10.85 1.78
CA SER A 56 20.53 10.83 2.53
C SER A 56 19.82 9.48 2.45
N GLY A 57 20.29 8.55 1.60
CA GLY A 57 19.67 7.26 1.30
C GLY A 57 19.14 7.18 -0.13
N ILE A 58 18.01 6.50 -0.32
CA ILE A 58 17.37 6.35 -1.63
C ILE A 58 16.55 7.60 -1.94
N GLU A 59 16.80 8.24 -3.08
CA GLU A 59 16.00 9.35 -3.59
C GLU A 59 15.11 8.93 -4.76
N MET A 60 15.53 7.93 -5.55
CA MET A 60 14.78 7.41 -6.69
C MET A 60 15.19 5.97 -6.99
N MET A 61 14.20 5.14 -7.35
CA MET A 61 14.40 3.82 -7.93
C MET A 61 13.67 3.77 -9.27
N GLU A 62 14.37 3.41 -10.33
CA GLU A 62 13.85 3.38 -11.69
C GLU A 62 13.80 1.94 -12.22
N THR A 63 12.71 1.64 -12.90
CA THR A 63 12.51 0.44 -13.71
C THR A 63 12.10 0.86 -15.11
N GLU A 64 11.99 -0.10 -16.03
CA GLU A 64 11.53 0.17 -17.40
C GLU A 64 10.08 0.69 -17.45
N THR A 65 9.25 0.37 -16.46
CA THR A 65 7.80 0.63 -16.50
C THR A 65 7.32 1.65 -15.48
N PHE A 66 8.07 1.87 -14.39
CA PHE A 66 7.73 2.85 -13.37
C PHE A 66 8.98 3.38 -12.65
N ARG A 67 8.81 4.54 -12.00
CA ARG A 67 9.77 5.12 -11.06
C ARG A 67 9.13 5.26 -9.69
N ILE A 68 9.91 4.96 -8.65
CA ILE A 68 9.57 5.25 -7.26
C ILE A 68 10.47 6.39 -6.82
N HIS A 69 9.87 7.55 -6.61
CA HIS A 69 10.55 8.71 -6.05
C HIS A 69 10.40 8.69 -4.53
N CYS A 70 11.46 9.05 -3.82
CA CYS A 70 11.47 9.13 -2.36
C CYS A 70 11.86 10.54 -1.92
N PHE A 71 10.95 11.21 -1.22
CA PHE A 71 11.22 12.46 -0.54
C PHE A 71 11.22 12.24 0.98
N GLN A 72 12.39 12.36 1.61
CA GLN A 72 12.52 12.30 3.05
C GLN A 72 12.55 13.71 3.66
N THR A 73 11.67 13.94 4.62
CA THR A 73 11.64 15.17 5.43
C THR A 73 12.70 15.17 6.53
N LEU A 74 13.04 16.35 7.07
CA LEU A 74 13.96 16.48 8.20
C LEU A 74 13.47 15.75 9.47
N THR A 75 12.16 15.56 9.63
CA THR A 75 11.59 14.77 10.73
C THR A 75 11.73 13.26 10.52
N GLY A 76 12.13 12.83 9.33
CA GLY A 76 12.39 11.43 8.98
C GLY A 76 11.26 10.71 8.26
N THR A 77 10.10 11.36 8.09
CA THR A 77 8.96 10.86 7.31
C THR A 77 9.31 10.83 5.83
N LYS A 78 9.00 9.72 5.15
CA LYS A 78 9.30 9.49 3.73
C LYS A 78 8.01 9.45 2.93
N PHE A 79 8.00 10.20 1.84
CA PHE A 79 6.92 10.25 0.87
C PHE A 79 7.40 9.51 -0.37
N LEU A 80 6.75 8.39 -0.67
CA LEU A 80 7.01 7.62 -1.87
C LEU A 80 5.94 7.96 -2.90
N LEU A 81 6.38 8.35 -4.09
CA LEU A 81 5.50 8.58 -5.24
C LEU A 81 5.89 7.59 -6.33
N VAL A 82 4.93 6.74 -6.71
CA VAL A 82 5.11 5.81 -7.82
C VAL A 82 4.52 6.45 -9.07
N THR A 83 5.32 6.57 -10.12
CA THR A 83 4.93 7.25 -11.37
C THR A 83 5.38 6.48 -12.59
N ASP A 84 4.82 6.86 -13.74
CA ASP A 84 5.42 6.57 -15.04
C ASP A 84 6.83 7.20 -15.14
N PRO A 85 7.80 6.59 -15.83
CA PRO A 85 9.14 7.14 -15.96
C PRO A 85 9.18 8.54 -16.58
N GLN A 86 8.25 8.86 -17.49
CA GLN A 86 8.21 10.14 -18.19
C GLN A 86 7.39 11.21 -17.47
N GLN A 87 6.91 10.96 -16.25
CA GLN A 87 6.10 11.91 -15.50
C GLN A 87 6.90 13.21 -15.22
N PRO A 88 6.47 14.39 -15.72
CA PRO A 88 7.14 15.65 -15.43
C PRO A 88 6.74 16.22 -14.07
N GLY A 89 7.57 17.10 -13.53
CA GLY A 89 7.24 17.94 -12.38
C GLY A 89 7.16 17.20 -11.03
N VAL A 90 7.74 16.01 -10.91
CA VAL A 90 7.63 15.17 -9.71
C VAL A 90 8.04 15.88 -8.42
N GLU A 91 9.13 16.65 -8.44
CA GLU A 91 9.57 17.40 -7.25
C GLU A 91 8.51 18.41 -6.76
N GLN A 92 7.86 19.12 -7.69
CA GLN A 92 6.82 20.09 -7.35
C GLN A 92 5.59 19.38 -6.80
N ILE A 93 5.23 18.22 -7.38
CA ILE A 93 4.13 17.37 -6.89
C ILE A 93 4.44 16.91 -5.46
N MET A 94 5.64 16.39 -5.20
CA MET A 94 6.05 15.94 -3.87
C MET A 94 6.00 17.05 -2.82
N ARG A 95 6.45 18.26 -3.16
CA ARG A 95 6.32 19.43 -2.26
C ARG A 95 4.86 19.72 -1.92
N ARG A 96 3.96 19.71 -2.91
CA ARG A 96 2.52 19.93 -2.71
C ARG A 96 1.86 18.80 -1.90
N ILE A 97 2.32 17.56 -2.06
CA ILE A 97 1.87 16.43 -1.21
C ILE A 97 2.28 16.67 0.23
N TYR A 98 3.53 17.10 0.47
CA TYR A 98 4.01 17.42 1.81
C TYR A 98 3.26 18.58 2.45
N GLU A 99 2.96 19.65 1.69
CA GLU A 99 2.11 20.76 2.15
C GLU A 99 0.72 20.25 2.57
N CYS A 100 0.08 19.43 1.74
CA CYS A 100 -1.21 18.81 2.08
C CYS A 100 -1.13 17.95 3.36
N TYR A 101 -0.05 17.18 3.51
CA TYR A 101 0.18 16.38 4.72
C TYR A 101 0.33 17.28 5.96
N ALA A 102 1.09 18.36 5.86
CA ALA A 102 1.26 19.31 6.95
C ALA A 102 -0.08 19.96 7.35
N ASP A 103 -0.89 20.37 6.38
CA ASP A 103 -2.16 21.06 6.64
C ASP A 103 -3.24 20.15 7.23
N TYR A 104 -3.39 18.93 6.73
CA TYR A 104 -4.52 18.06 7.07
C TYR A 104 -4.18 16.91 8.03
N CYS A 105 -2.90 16.62 8.24
CA CYS A 105 -2.44 15.58 9.17
C CYS A 105 -1.72 16.20 10.36
N VAL A 106 -0.68 17.01 10.13
CA VAL A 106 0.16 17.53 11.23
C VAL A 106 -0.58 18.57 12.07
N LYS A 107 -1.34 19.47 11.44
CA LYS A 107 -2.14 20.48 12.14
C LYS A 107 -3.43 19.92 12.75
N ASN A 108 -3.79 18.67 12.47
CA ASN A 108 -5.00 18.06 13.01
C ASN A 108 -4.73 17.60 14.46
N PRO A 109 -5.38 18.21 15.49
CA PRO A 109 -5.12 17.90 16.89
C PRO A 109 -5.50 16.46 17.30
N PHE A 110 -6.30 15.77 16.48
CA PHE A 110 -6.71 14.38 16.72
C PHE A 110 -5.81 13.36 16.02
N GLN A 111 -4.85 13.80 15.20
CA GLN A 111 -3.88 12.93 14.56
C GLN A 111 -2.70 12.69 15.50
N ASN A 112 -2.57 11.45 15.97
CA ASN A 112 -1.36 11.03 16.67
C ASN A 112 -0.20 10.86 15.67
N PRO A 113 0.99 11.41 15.95
CA PRO A 113 2.18 11.13 15.16
C PRO A 113 2.47 9.63 15.08
N GLU A 114 3.12 9.20 13.99
CA GLU A 114 3.52 7.81 13.72
C GLU A 114 2.36 6.79 13.56
N MET A 115 1.10 7.18 13.78
CA MET A 115 -0.08 6.35 13.59
C MET A 115 -0.66 6.47 12.17
N PRO A 116 -1.45 5.49 11.70
CA PRO A 116 -2.11 5.58 10.40
C PRO A 116 -2.94 6.85 10.23
N ILE A 117 -2.81 7.48 9.07
CA ILE A 117 -3.53 8.71 8.71
C ILE A 117 -4.93 8.32 8.26
N ARG A 118 -5.94 8.84 8.94
CA ARG A 118 -7.37 8.61 8.65
C ARG A 118 -8.13 9.90 8.31
N SER A 119 -7.40 10.96 7.99
CA SER A 119 -7.97 12.29 7.70
C SER A 119 -8.67 12.29 6.34
N GLU A 120 -10.00 12.39 6.33
CA GLU A 120 -10.78 12.51 5.08
C GLU A 120 -10.41 13.79 4.30
N GLN A 121 -10.12 14.88 5.01
CA GLN A 121 -9.70 16.14 4.38
C GLN A 121 -8.38 15.96 3.62
N PHE A 122 -7.45 15.17 4.17
CA PHE A 122 -6.21 14.85 3.50
C PHE A 122 -6.48 14.07 2.21
N ASP A 123 -7.32 13.03 2.26
CA ASP A 123 -7.71 12.23 1.09
C ASP A 123 -8.32 13.08 -0.04
N VAL A 124 -9.24 13.98 0.31
CA VAL A 124 -9.92 14.84 -0.67
C VAL A 124 -8.93 15.78 -1.36
N HIS A 125 -8.06 16.44 -0.60
CA HIS A 125 -7.09 17.39 -1.16
C HIS A 125 -5.99 16.70 -1.96
N LEU A 126 -5.53 15.54 -1.49
CA LEU A 126 -4.54 14.73 -2.21
C LEU A 126 -5.12 14.23 -3.54
N LEU A 127 -6.36 13.76 -3.55
CA LEU A 127 -7.03 13.35 -4.79
C LEU A 127 -7.19 14.52 -5.77
N LYS A 128 -7.57 15.71 -5.26
CA LYS A 128 -7.67 16.94 -6.08
C LYS A 128 -6.31 17.31 -6.69
N LEU A 129 -5.24 17.20 -5.91
CA LEU A 129 -3.87 17.40 -6.38
C LEU A 129 -3.52 16.42 -7.51
N VAL A 130 -3.69 15.12 -7.28
CA VAL A 130 -3.36 14.08 -8.28
C VAL A 130 -4.17 14.27 -9.57
N LYS A 131 -5.45 14.60 -9.48
CA LYS A 131 -6.30 14.94 -10.63
C LYS A 131 -5.78 16.14 -11.42
N SER A 132 -5.34 17.19 -10.73
CA SER A 132 -4.82 18.41 -11.38
C SER A 132 -3.54 18.19 -12.19
N VAL A 133 -2.79 17.13 -11.90
CA VAL A 133 -1.51 16.82 -12.55
C VAL A 133 -1.67 15.73 -13.63
N GLY A 134 -2.90 15.39 -14.01
CA GLY A 134 -3.19 14.40 -15.04
C GLY A 134 -3.12 12.94 -14.55
N GLY A 135 -3.29 12.70 -13.25
CA GLY A 135 -3.21 11.36 -12.65
C GLY A 135 -4.36 10.41 -12.98
N LEU A 136 -5.41 10.84 -13.70
CA LEU A 136 -6.54 9.99 -14.07
C LEU A 136 -6.94 10.23 -15.54
N VAL A 137 -6.86 9.19 -16.37
CA VAL A 137 -7.63 9.13 -17.62
C VAL A 137 -9.05 8.74 -17.22
N MET A 138 -10.00 9.68 -17.32
CA MET A 138 -11.42 9.32 -17.23
C MET A 138 -11.85 8.69 -18.57
N ASN A 139 -11.83 7.37 -18.66
CA ASN A 139 -12.68 6.71 -19.64
C ASN A 139 -14.08 6.60 -19.03
N SER A 140 -14.98 7.44 -19.52
CA SER A 140 -16.42 7.27 -19.29
C SER A 140 -16.88 6.00 -20.00
N THR A 141 -16.82 4.86 -19.31
CA THR A 141 -17.56 3.67 -19.72
C THR A 141 -18.68 3.47 -18.71
N THR A 142 -19.89 3.80 -19.13
CA THR A 142 -21.16 3.46 -18.52
C THR A 142 -21.14 2.02 -17.96
N PRO A 143 -21.68 1.74 -16.76
CA PRO A 143 -21.76 0.38 -16.27
C PRO A 143 -22.83 -0.37 -17.08
N THR A 144 -22.42 -1.08 -18.12
CA THR A 144 -23.24 -2.16 -18.69
C THR A 144 -23.24 -3.31 -17.70
N ALA A 145 -24.42 -3.61 -17.17
CA ALA A 145 -24.67 -4.75 -16.31
C ALA A 145 -24.11 -6.03 -16.93
N SER A 146 -23.06 -6.59 -16.30
CA SER A 146 -22.57 -7.92 -16.60
C SER A 146 -23.44 -8.95 -15.88
N THR A 147 -24.17 -9.73 -16.66
CA THR A 147 -24.78 -11.00 -16.26
C THR A 147 -23.77 -11.86 -15.52
N PRO A 148 -24.12 -12.51 -14.39
CA PRO A 148 -23.20 -13.41 -13.72
C PRO A 148 -22.96 -14.65 -14.59
N VAL A 149 -21.71 -14.85 -15.01
CA VAL A 149 -21.23 -16.10 -15.60
C VAL A 149 -21.10 -17.11 -14.45
N ASN A 150 -21.96 -18.12 -14.46
CA ASN A 150 -21.98 -19.22 -13.51
C ASN A 150 -20.73 -20.09 -13.72
N ALA A 151 -19.66 -19.80 -12.98
CA ALA A 151 -18.52 -20.70 -12.85
C ALA A 151 -18.92 -21.82 -11.89
N GLY A 152 -19.35 -22.96 -12.47
CA GLY A 152 -19.62 -24.18 -11.73
C GLY A 152 -18.35 -24.69 -11.06
N TYR A 153 -18.20 -24.39 -9.78
CA TYR A 153 -17.34 -25.16 -8.88
C TYR A 153 -18.18 -26.29 -8.31
N THR A 154 -18.00 -27.50 -8.83
CA THR A 154 -18.47 -28.71 -8.16
C THR A 154 -17.68 -28.85 -6.86
N VAL A 155 -18.36 -28.62 -5.73
CA VAL A 155 -17.84 -29.00 -4.42
C VAL A 155 -17.83 -30.52 -4.39
N ASN A 156 -16.65 -31.13 -4.54
CA ASN A 156 -16.48 -32.55 -4.29
C ASN A 156 -16.57 -32.75 -2.77
N GLU A 157 -17.69 -33.30 -2.30
CA GLU A 157 -17.81 -33.79 -0.93
C GLU A 157 -16.76 -34.88 -0.67
N PRO A 158 -16.09 -34.90 0.50
CA PRO A 158 -15.24 -36.02 0.87
C PRO A 158 -16.11 -37.28 1.09
N PRO A 159 -15.63 -38.48 0.72
CA PRO A 159 -16.40 -39.71 0.87
C PRO A 159 -16.67 -40.01 2.35
N SER A 160 -17.95 -40.24 2.68
CA SER A 160 -18.44 -40.67 3.98
C SER A 160 -17.85 -42.03 4.38
N LEU A 161 -17.25 -42.09 5.57
CA LEU A 161 -16.80 -43.34 6.20
C LEU A 161 -18.01 -44.25 6.51
N PRO A 162 -17.92 -45.58 6.29
CA PRO A 162 -19.00 -46.50 6.60
C PRO A 162 -19.20 -46.67 8.12
N ASN A 163 -20.46 -46.61 8.55
CA ASN A 163 -20.94 -46.87 9.90
C ASN A 163 -20.53 -48.27 10.37
N ILE A 164 -19.67 -48.37 11.39
CA ILE A 164 -19.48 -49.59 12.17
C ILE A 164 -20.46 -49.52 13.35
N ALA A 165 -21.50 -50.34 13.27
CA ALA A 165 -22.51 -50.47 14.31
C ALA A 165 -21.92 -51.08 15.60
N THR A 166 -22.36 -50.50 16.72
CA THR A 166 -22.11 -50.90 18.10
C THR A 166 -22.63 -52.31 18.39
N SER A 167 -21.76 -53.24 18.79
CA SER A 167 -22.11 -54.37 19.65
C SER A 167 -20.85 -55.02 20.23
N GLY A 168 -20.60 -54.85 21.52
CA GLY A 168 -19.48 -55.50 22.21
C GLY A 168 -19.38 -55.06 23.65
N GLN A 169 -19.89 -55.90 24.55
CA GLN A 169 -19.98 -55.72 25.99
C GLN A 169 -18.61 -55.41 26.62
N PHE A 170 -18.56 -54.39 27.49
CA PHE A 170 -17.50 -54.25 28.49
C PHE A 170 -17.93 -55.03 29.73
N GLU A 171 -17.36 -56.23 29.92
CA GLU A 171 -17.48 -56.97 31.17
C GLU A 171 -16.30 -56.59 32.07
N ILE A 172 -16.63 -56.01 33.22
CA ILE A 172 -15.69 -55.69 34.30
C ILE A 172 -15.62 -56.89 35.27
N GLY A 173 -14.51 -57.61 35.26
CA GLY A 173 -14.18 -58.63 36.27
C GLY A 173 -13.23 -58.07 37.33
N PRO A 174 -13.36 -58.42 38.63
CA PRO A 174 -12.72 -57.67 39.70
C PRO A 174 -11.39 -58.27 40.20
N VAL A 175 -10.61 -57.35 40.81
CA VAL A 175 -9.43 -57.46 41.69
C VAL A 175 -8.11 -57.95 41.07
#